data_AF-A0A5P9IQJ6-F1
#
_entry.id   AF-A0A5P9IQJ6-F1
#
_cell.length_a   1.000
_cell.length_b   1.000
_cell.length_c   1.000
_cell.angle_alpha   90.00
_cell.angle_beta   90.00
_cell.angle_gamma   90.00
#
_symmetry.space_group_name_H-M   'P 1'
#
loop_
_entity.id
_entity.type
_entity.pdbx_description
1 polymer ?
#
loop_
_entity_poly.entity_id
_entity_poly.type
_entity_poly.pdbx_seq_one_letter_code
_entity_poly.pdbx_strand_id
1 'polypeptide(L)'
;MKISLRGPLAAALTALLLAGCGFQPGLIERQPDADPAQLLEQAEQQAPEQAALSRLEAADILARRGDRTQALEVAKQVDDSRLTREARVRWALRLSELGEAEGDPWAVIQAGQLLDEIELPREASLTLRERLARALGEADEPLAAARALIRVQAASEREDLNDAIWAQLSRLDRRELDALGDDGDALSAGWVALTELVRSTGSDIQRLFARLDDWRVRYRGHPAARRLPAEITALGELRGQRVDHIAVLLPESGPLSTIAEATRQGIRTHHLAGVDSGAQLSFLDSSSGNMEALYQEAKALGAQVVIGPLDKDVVSRLEQRDRVPMPTLALNYGRGERNQAKGLFQYGLSAEDEARQAAQRAHADGHRLASLLVPDNDWGRRVGEAFWNTWRELGGEVANAVRYNPGAPATESAKRAATNPKPDMLFLLALPDYARQVPPNLDYAYSGDLPIYATSHLFEGRLQPRLDADLNDVMFADIPWQIPDAAVGGVEALPFLASYRELRDESNSTMFRLMAMGVDAYELALRMPQLQAIGGTELFGATGTLSAEDDGRIQRRLPWARFVDGVPQPVIAPKVFGDDRAP
;
A
#
# COMPACT_ATOMS: atom_id res chain seq x y z
N MET A 1 -21.07 -15.39 97.66
CA MET A 1 -19.62 -15.15 97.73
C MET A 1 -19.05 -15.19 96.33
N LYS A 2 -18.46 -14.08 95.85
CA LYS A 2 -17.71 -14.01 94.61
C LYS A 2 -16.31 -14.59 94.85
N ILE A 3 -15.92 -15.65 94.15
CA ILE A 3 -14.51 -15.93 93.83
C ILE A 3 -14.48 -16.55 92.42
N SER A 4 -13.73 -15.90 91.54
CA SER A 4 -13.39 -16.30 90.18
C SER A 4 -12.19 -17.25 90.22
N LEU A 5 -12.25 -18.37 89.50
CA LEU A 5 -11.08 -19.12 89.04
C LEU A 5 -11.30 -19.58 87.60
N ARG A 6 -10.88 -18.71 86.66
CA ARG A 6 -10.44 -19.11 85.33
C ARG A 6 -9.05 -19.73 85.47
N GLY A 7 -8.90 -20.97 85.01
CA GLY A 7 -7.61 -21.69 84.95
C GLY A 7 -7.76 -23.08 85.57
N PRO A 8 -8.26 -24.06 84.78
CA PRO A 8 -7.33 -24.90 84.02
C PRO A 8 -7.91 -25.46 82.70
N LEU A 9 -8.76 -24.70 81.98
CA LEU A 9 -9.19 -25.08 80.62
C LEU A 9 -8.27 -24.52 79.52
N ALA A 10 -7.24 -23.75 79.89
CA ALA A 10 -6.26 -23.17 78.97
C ALA A 10 -5.03 -24.06 78.71
N ALA A 11 -4.94 -25.26 79.30
CA ALA A 11 -3.81 -26.18 79.10
C ALA A 11 -4.13 -27.38 78.19
N ALA A 12 -5.40 -27.66 77.90
CA ALA A 12 -5.80 -28.73 76.97
C ALA A 12 -6.06 -28.24 75.53
N LEU A 13 -6.08 -26.91 75.30
CA LEU A 13 -6.23 -26.33 73.96
C LEU A 13 -4.90 -25.93 73.30
N THR A 14 -3.77 -26.15 73.97
CA THR A 14 -2.43 -25.74 73.49
C THR A 14 -1.61 -26.89 72.90
N ALA A 15 -2.11 -28.13 72.93
CA ALA A 15 -1.44 -29.30 72.33
C ALA A 15 -2.09 -29.78 71.01
N LEU A 16 -3.17 -29.14 70.55
CA LEU A 16 -3.89 -29.48 69.31
C LEU A 16 -3.86 -28.36 68.25
N LEU A 17 -2.93 -27.40 68.38
CA LEU A 17 -2.64 -26.35 67.39
C LEU A 17 -1.19 -26.42 66.83
N LEU A 18 -0.49 -27.54 66.99
CA LEU A 18 0.84 -27.78 66.39
C LEU A 18 0.89 -28.91 65.36
N ALA A 19 -0.28 -29.33 64.85
CA ALA A 19 -0.39 -30.09 63.60
C ALA A 19 -1.18 -29.27 62.58
N GLY A 20 -0.82 -27.99 62.43
CA GLY A 20 -1.13 -27.26 61.21
C GLY A 20 -0.27 -27.85 60.10
N CYS A 21 -0.89 -28.52 59.13
CA CYS A 21 -0.26 -28.80 57.86
C CYS A 21 0.21 -27.46 57.27
N GLY A 22 1.49 -27.15 57.44
CA GLY A 22 2.17 -26.17 56.64
C GLY A 22 2.20 -26.69 55.22
N PHE A 23 1.16 -26.41 54.44
CA PHE A 23 1.30 -26.34 53.01
C PHE A 23 2.15 -25.09 52.77
N GLN A 24 3.48 -25.25 52.82
CA GLN A 24 4.35 -24.27 52.21
C GLN A 24 3.88 -24.20 50.76
N PRO A 25 3.43 -23.04 50.25
CA PRO A 25 3.50 -22.86 48.82
C PRO A 25 4.96 -23.14 48.52
N GLY A 26 5.24 -24.19 47.74
CA GLY A 26 6.59 -24.43 47.26
C GLY A 26 7.08 -23.06 46.82
N LEU A 27 8.14 -22.58 47.45
CA LEU A 27 8.87 -21.44 46.92
C LEU A 27 9.08 -21.83 45.47
N ILE A 28 8.35 -21.18 44.57
CA ILE A 28 8.84 -21.03 43.21
C ILE A 28 10.11 -20.26 43.46
N GLU A 29 11.20 -21.00 43.65
CA GLU A 29 12.53 -20.50 43.60
C GLU A 29 12.58 -19.86 42.22
N ARG A 30 12.37 -18.53 42.18
CA ARG A 30 12.64 -17.74 40.99
C ARG A 30 14.13 -17.97 40.77
N GLN A 31 14.42 -18.93 39.90
CA GLN A 31 15.71 -19.07 39.28
C GLN A 31 16.10 -17.66 38.86
N PRO A 32 17.22 -17.10 39.36
CA PRO A 32 17.57 -15.72 39.05
C PRO A 32 17.57 -15.61 37.53
N ASP A 33 16.80 -14.65 36.98
CA ASP A 33 16.76 -14.43 35.53
C ASP A 33 18.22 -14.32 35.07
N ALA A 34 18.69 -15.33 34.32
CA ALA A 34 20.04 -15.34 33.79
C ALA A 34 20.27 -14.03 33.06
N ASP A 35 21.43 -13.42 33.26
CA ASP A 35 21.72 -12.15 32.61
C ASP A 35 21.83 -12.38 31.09
N PRO A 36 21.00 -11.71 30.25
CA PRO A 36 21.04 -11.91 28.80
C PRO A 36 22.45 -11.71 28.22
N ALA A 37 23.22 -10.76 28.75
CA ALA A 37 24.59 -10.52 28.33
C ALA A 37 25.48 -11.75 28.57
N GLN A 38 25.34 -12.40 29.72
CA GLN A 38 26.08 -13.63 30.04
C GLN A 38 25.67 -14.81 29.16
N LEU A 39 24.37 -14.94 28.84
CA LEU A 39 23.88 -15.98 27.93
C LEU A 39 24.43 -15.79 26.50
N LEU A 40 24.49 -14.54 26.03
CA LEU A 40 25.05 -14.22 24.72
C LEU A 40 26.56 -14.49 24.67
N GLU A 41 27.32 -14.11 25.71
CA GLU A 41 28.76 -14.43 25.82
C GLU A 41 28.99 -15.94 25.86
N GLN A 42 28.17 -16.70 26.60
CA GLN A 42 28.24 -18.15 26.62
C GLN A 42 27.94 -18.76 25.24
N ALA A 43 26.96 -18.21 24.51
CA ALA A 43 26.59 -18.70 23.18
C ALA A 43 27.74 -18.59 22.16
N GLU A 44 28.69 -17.68 22.34
CA GLU A 44 29.88 -17.58 21.49
C GLU A 44 30.85 -18.76 21.66
N GLN A 45 30.83 -19.42 22.83
CA GLN A 45 31.76 -20.49 23.20
C GLN A 45 31.11 -21.89 23.16
N GLN A 46 29.79 -21.94 22.97
CA GLN A 46 28.99 -23.16 22.97
C GLN A 46 28.96 -23.86 21.60
N ALA A 47 28.60 -25.14 21.60
CA ALA A 47 28.27 -25.85 20.36
C ALA A 47 27.04 -25.20 19.68
N PRO A 48 26.90 -25.26 18.34
CA PRO A 48 25.88 -24.53 17.60
C PRO A 48 24.43 -24.69 18.12
N GLU A 49 24.04 -25.90 18.51
CA GLU A 49 22.70 -26.19 19.06
C GLU A 49 22.46 -25.53 20.42
N GLN A 50 23.46 -25.59 21.31
CA GLN A 50 23.41 -24.95 22.63
C GLN A 50 23.46 -23.42 22.48
N ALA A 51 24.27 -22.92 21.56
CA ALA A 51 24.37 -21.50 21.26
C ALA A 51 23.03 -20.92 20.76
N ALA A 52 22.33 -21.63 19.87
CA ALA A 52 21.00 -21.23 19.39
C ALA A 52 19.97 -21.18 20.54
N LEU A 53 19.98 -22.17 21.44
CA LEU A 53 19.13 -22.20 22.63
C LEU A 53 19.41 -21.04 23.60
N SER A 54 20.69 -20.78 23.90
CA SER A 54 21.11 -19.67 24.78
C SER A 54 20.72 -18.30 24.22
N ARG A 55 20.84 -18.11 22.89
CA ARG A 55 20.36 -16.87 22.22
C ARG A 55 18.85 -16.71 22.32
N LEU A 56 18.08 -17.79 22.11
CA LEU A 56 16.63 -17.76 22.26
C LEU A 56 16.21 -17.40 23.70
N GLU A 57 16.88 -17.97 24.71
CA GLU A 57 16.61 -17.65 26.11
C GLU A 57 16.99 -16.19 26.45
N ALA A 58 18.11 -15.70 25.92
CA ALA A 58 18.48 -14.29 26.06
C ALA A 58 17.42 -13.35 25.45
N ALA A 59 16.94 -13.65 24.24
CA ALA A 59 15.88 -12.89 23.58
C ALA A 59 14.58 -12.90 24.40
N ASP A 60 14.18 -14.04 24.97
CA ASP A 60 13.00 -14.16 25.82
C ASP A 60 13.13 -13.31 27.11
N ILE A 61 14.31 -13.29 27.74
CA ILE A 61 14.55 -12.49 28.95
C ILE A 61 14.54 -10.99 28.62
N LEU A 62 15.19 -10.58 27.53
CA LEU A 62 15.18 -9.18 27.05
C LEU A 62 13.75 -8.71 26.77
N ALA A 63 12.96 -9.52 26.07
CA ALA A 63 11.55 -9.23 25.78
C ALA A 63 10.73 -9.06 27.07
N ARG A 64 10.90 -9.93 28.07
CA ARG A 64 10.23 -9.82 29.38
C ARG A 64 10.63 -8.57 30.17
N ARG A 65 11.86 -8.10 30.00
CA ARG A 65 12.37 -6.85 30.62
C ARG A 65 11.91 -5.59 29.89
N GLY A 66 11.28 -5.73 28.72
CA GLY A 66 10.81 -4.62 27.89
C GLY A 66 11.86 -4.08 26.91
N ASP A 67 13.02 -4.72 26.81
CA ASP A 67 14.09 -4.33 25.88
C ASP A 67 13.85 -4.97 24.50
N ARG A 68 12.80 -4.51 23.83
CA ARG A 68 12.23 -5.15 22.63
C ARG A 68 13.15 -5.06 21.42
N THR A 69 13.78 -3.91 21.20
CA THR A 69 14.71 -3.71 20.09
C THR A 69 15.90 -4.67 20.20
N GLN A 70 16.52 -4.77 21.38
CA GLN A 70 17.63 -5.72 21.57
C GLN A 70 17.15 -7.17 21.49
N ALA A 71 15.98 -7.49 22.04
CA ALA A 71 15.39 -8.82 21.94
C ALA A 71 15.17 -9.25 20.48
N LEU A 72 14.67 -8.33 19.64
CA LEU A 72 14.44 -8.57 18.21
C LEU A 72 15.75 -8.88 17.48
N GLU A 73 16.78 -8.06 17.71
CA GLU A 73 18.09 -8.26 17.09
C GLU A 73 18.72 -9.60 17.48
N VAL A 74 18.59 -10.01 18.75
CA VAL A 74 19.04 -11.34 19.19
C VAL A 74 18.21 -12.45 18.55
N ALA A 75 16.88 -12.31 18.50
CA ALA A 75 15.98 -13.32 17.94
C ALA A 75 16.22 -13.58 16.44
N LYS A 76 16.54 -12.53 15.67
CA LYS A 76 16.92 -12.64 14.24
C LYS A 76 18.20 -13.45 14.02
N GLN A 77 19.12 -13.46 14.98
CA GLN A 77 20.41 -14.15 14.88
C GLN A 77 20.35 -15.62 15.31
N VAL A 78 19.20 -16.11 15.78
CA VAL A 78 19.03 -17.51 16.15
C VAL A 78 18.99 -18.37 14.88
N ASP A 79 19.93 -19.30 14.77
CA ASP A 79 19.89 -20.36 13.75
C ASP A 79 18.83 -21.38 14.14
N ASP A 80 17.61 -21.18 13.63
CA ASP A 80 16.44 -21.99 14.00
C ASP A 80 16.52 -23.43 13.48
N SER A 81 17.34 -23.69 12.46
CA SER A 81 17.61 -25.05 11.94
C SER A 81 18.30 -25.96 12.97
N ARG A 82 18.93 -25.36 13.99
CA ARG A 82 19.63 -26.04 15.09
C ARG A 82 18.77 -26.23 16.32
N LEU A 83 17.56 -25.67 16.34
CA LEU A 83 16.64 -25.78 17.47
C LEU A 83 15.85 -27.08 17.40
N THR A 84 15.47 -27.60 18.58
CA THR A 84 14.47 -28.67 18.67
C THR A 84 13.11 -28.16 18.17
N ARG A 85 12.22 -29.08 17.76
CA ARG A 85 10.87 -28.71 17.28
C ARG A 85 10.14 -27.75 18.22
N GLU A 86 10.15 -28.01 19.52
CA GLU A 86 9.52 -27.15 20.52
C GLU A 86 10.18 -25.77 20.62
N ALA A 87 11.53 -25.72 20.58
CA ALA A 87 12.25 -24.46 20.60
C ALA A 87 12.04 -23.63 19.31
N ARG A 88 11.89 -24.27 18.14
CA ARG A 88 11.52 -23.59 16.88
C ARG A 88 10.15 -22.91 16.97
N VAL A 89 9.15 -23.59 17.56
CA VAL A 89 7.83 -22.98 17.78
C VAL A 89 7.94 -21.76 18.71
N ARG A 90 8.68 -21.88 19.83
CA ARG A 90 8.90 -20.75 20.75
C ARG A 90 9.60 -19.58 20.06
N TRP A 91 10.65 -19.87 19.29
CA TRP A 91 11.37 -18.88 18.51
C TRP A 91 10.45 -18.16 17.52
N ALA A 92 9.68 -18.87 16.71
CA ALA A 92 8.79 -18.24 15.72
C ALA A 92 7.70 -17.37 16.39
N LEU A 93 7.11 -17.83 17.50
CA LEU A 93 6.14 -17.04 18.24
C LEU A 93 6.77 -15.78 18.87
N ARG A 94 8.01 -15.87 19.37
CA ARG A 94 8.75 -14.74 19.95
C ARG A 94 9.19 -13.74 18.87
N LEU A 95 9.77 -14.23 17.78
CA LEU A 95 10.25 -13.42 16.67
C LEU A 95 9.07 -12.67 16.00
N SER A 96 7.95 -13.36 15.75
CA SER A 96 6.74 -12.71 15.21
C SER A 96 6.14 -11.67 16.15
N GLU A 97 6.17 -11.90 17.47
CA GLU A 97 5.71 -10.91 18.46
C GLU A 97 6.60 -9.66 18.49
N LEU A 98 7.92 -9.85 18.47
CA LEU A 98 8.89 -8.75 18.51
C LEU A 98 8.88 -7.96 17.19
N GLY A 99 8.80 -8.65 16.05
CA GLY A 99 8.69 -8.01 14.74
C GLY A 99 7.45 -7.14 14.64
N GLU A 100 6.29 -7.65 15.08
CA GLU A 100 5.04 -6.89 15.12
C GLU A 100 5.14 -5.67 16.06
N ALA A 101 5.78 -5.82 17.23
CA ALA A 101 5.90 -4.75 18.20
C ALA A 101 6.85 -3.61 17.76
N GLU A 102 7.88 -3.94 16.98
CA GLU A 102 8.90 -2.98 16.52
C GLU A 102 8.65 -2.50 15.07
N GLY A 103 7.58 -2.97 14.42
CA GLY A 103 7.27 -2.61 13.02
C GLY A 103 8.23 -3.23 11.99
N ASP A 104 8.72 -4.44 12.27
CA ASP A 104 9.55 -5.23 11.37
C ASP A 104 8.75 -6.41 10.77
N PRO A 105 8.07 -6.20 9.63
CA PRO A 105 7.28 -7.25 8.99
C PRO A 105 8.15 -8.42 8.49
N TRP A 106 9.42 -8.20 8.18
CA TRP A 106 10.32 -9.26 7.67
C TRP A 106 10.66 -10.27 8.76
N ALA A 107 10.85 -9.84 9.99
CA ALA A 107 11.00 -10.75 11.14
C ALA A 107 9.76 -11.65 11.31
N VAL A 108 8.56 -11.08 11.14
CA VAL A 108 7.30 -11.84 11.22
C VAL A 108 7.16 -12.82 10.05
N ILE A 109 7.52 -12.39 8.84
CA ILE A 109 7.51 -13.23 7.64
C ILE A 109 8.47 -14.42 7.81
N GLN A 110 9.70 -14.17 8.29
CA GLN A 110 10.68 -15.21 8.60
C GLN A 110 10.11 -16.23 9.59
N ALA A 111 9.54 -15.76 10.69
CA ALA A 111 8.90 -16.64 11.67
C ALA A 111 7.75 -17.46 11.04
N GLY A 112 7.01 -16.87 10.11
CA GLY A 112 5.89 -17.48 9.41
C GLY A 112 6.27 -18.66 8.51
N GLN A 113 7.51 -18.74 8.01
CA GLN A 113 7.99 -19.85 7.18
C GLN A 113 7.82 -21.22 7.87
N LEU A 114 7.86 -21.24 9.21
CA LEU A 114 7.65 -22.44 10.01
C LEU A 114 6.28 -23.11 9.77
N LEU A 115 5.27 -22.36 9.30
CA LEU A 115 3.93 -22.88 8.99
C LEU A 115 3.92 -23.93 7.88
N ASP A 116 4.87 -23.85 6.95
CA ASP A 116 4.98 -24.75 5.80
C ASP A 116 5.94 -25.92 6.08
N GLU A 117 6.79 -25.79 7.11
CA GLU A 117 7.80 -26.78 7.44
C GLU A 117 7.33 -27.84 8.44
N ILE A 118 6.57 -27.44 9.45
CA ILE A 118 6.14 -28.34 10.53
C ILE A 118 4.67 -28.13 10.90
N GLU A 119 4.03 -29.22 11.33
CA GLU A 119 2.69 -29.13 11.92
C GLU A 119 2.79 -28.47 13.31
N LEU A 120 2.12 -27.32 13.46
CA LEU A 120 2.09 -26.54 14.70
C LEU A 120 0.85 -26.89 15.55
N PRO A 121 0.92 -26.75 16.89
CA PRO A 121 -0.28 -26.75 17.73
C PRO A 121 -1.28 -25.70 17.22
N ARG A 122 -2.58 -26.02 17.27
CA ARG A 122 -3.66 -25.20 16.69
C ARG A 122 -3.53 -23.71 17.04
N GLU A 123 -3.40 -23.39 18.33
CA GLU A 123 -3.29 -22.00 18.80
C GLU A 123 -2.06 -21.29 18.23
N ALA A 124 -0.88 -21.92 18.30
CA ALA A 124 0.35 -21.38 17.75
C ALA A 124 0.24 -21.14 16.23
N SER A 125 -0.40 -22.07 15.52
CA SER A 125 -0.64 -21.98 14.08
C SER A 125 -1.55 -20.80 13.72
N LEU A 126 -2.63 -20.58 14.49
CA LEU A 126 -3.54 -19.45 14.27
C LEU A 126 -2.88 -18.11 14.60
N THR A 127 -2.20 -18.01 15.74
CA THR A 127 -1.47 -16.79 16.12
C THR A 127 -0.42 -16.43 15.08
N LEU A 128 0.39 -17.39 14.65
CA LEU A 128 1.46 -17.14 13.69
C LEU A 128 0.91 -16.76 12.31
N ARG A 129 -0.16 -17.43 11.83
CA ARG A 129 -0.82 -17.05 10.56
C ARG A 129 -1.41 -15.65 10.61
N GLU A 130 -2.05 -15.27 11.72
CA GLU A 130 -2.67 -13.95 11.84
C GLU A 130 -1.62 -12.83 11.81
N ARG A 131 -0.50 -13.02 12.52
CA ARG A 131 0.64 -12.08 12.47
C ARG A 131 1.30 -12.03 11.11
N LEU A 132 1.55 -13.20 10.50
CA LEU A 132 2.07 -13.30 9.14
C LEU A 132 1.18 -12.56 8.14
N ALA A 133 -0.14 -12.72 8.24
CA ALA A 133 -1.09 -12.00 7.40
C ALA A 133 -0.94 -10.48 7.50
N ARG A 134 -0.83 -9.94 8.71
CA ARG A 134 -0.61 -8.49 8.92
C ARG A 134 0.71 -8.03 8.30
N ALA A 135 1.80 -8.76 8.57
CA ALA A 135 3.12 -8.45 8.02
C ALA A 135 3.17 -8.53 6.49
N LEU A 136 2.48 -9.50 5.87
CA LEU A 136 2.33 -9.57 4.41
C LEU A 136 1.55 -8.36 3.87
N GLY A 137 0.50 -7.92 4.56
CA GLY A 137 -0.25 -6.72 4.18
C GLY A 137 0.60 -5.44 4.24
N GLU A 138 1.49 -5.33 5.23
CA GLU A 138 2.48 -4.26 5.38
C GLU A 138 3.58 -4.33 4.32
N ALA A 139 3.98 -5.54 3.92
CA ALA A 139 4.93 -5.78 2.83
C ALA A 139 4.31 -5.63 1.42
N ASP A 140 3.10 -5.06 1.30
CA ASP A 140 2.34 -4.88 0.05
C ASP A 140 2.05 -6.20 -0.70
N GLU A 141 1.83 -7.29 0.04
CA GLU A 141 1.42 -8.62 -0.46
C GLU A 141 -0.04 -8.94 -0.10
N PRO A 142 -1.03 -8.18 -0.60
CA PRO A 142 -2.42 -8.27 -0.14
C PRO A 142 -3.07 -9.62 -0.46
N LEU A 143 -2.72 -10.30 -1.57
CA LEU A 143 -3.29 -11.62 -1.90
C LEU A 143 -2.86 -12.68 -0.88
N ALA A 144 -1.56 -12.71 -0.56
CA ALA A 144 -1.03 -13.63 0.43
C ALA A 144 -1.60 -13.33 1.83
N ALA A 145 -1.70 -12.04 2.18
CA ALA A 145 -2.32 -11.59 3.42
C ALA A 145 -3.79 -12.02 3.52
N ALA A 146 -4.60 -11.78 2.48
CA ALA A 146 -6.00 -12.18 2.41
C ALA A 146 -6.16 -13.69 2.57
N ARG A 147 -5.39 -14.50 1.84
CA ARG A 147 -5.39 -15.97 1.95
C ARG A 147 -5.06 -16.43 3.37
N ALA A 148 -4.03 -15.85 4.00
CA ALA A 148 -3.66 -16.18 5.38
C ALA A 148 -4.78 -15.84 6.37
N LEU A 149 -5.41 -14.66 6.27
CA LEU A 149 -6.53 -14.26 7.12
C LEU A 149 -7.77 -15.14 6.91
N ILE A 150 -8.12 -15.44 5.66
CA ILE A 150 -9.26 -16.31 5.32
C ILE A 150 -9.04 -17.72 5.90
N ARG A 151 -7.82 -18.25 5.87
CA ARG A 151 -7.47 -19.54 6.52
C ARG A 151 -7.66 -19.48 8.04
N VAL A 152 -7.25 -18.38 8.70
CA VAL A 152 -7.49 -18.20 10.15
C VAL A 152 -8.99 -18.12 10.43
N GLN A 153 -9.75 -17.40 9.61
CA GLN A 153 -11.20 -17.28 9.74
C GLN A 153 -11.91 -18.62 9.50
N ALA A 154 -11.50 -19.42 8.51
CA ALA A 154 -12.05 -20.74 8.26
C ALA A 154 -11.88 -21.68 9.47
N ALA A 155 -10.76 -21.56 10.18
CA ALA A 155 -10.44 -22.42 11.33
C ALA A 155 -11.01 -21.93 12.67
N SER A 156 -11.47 -20.67 12.75
CA SER A 156 -11.93 -20.03 14.00
C SER A 156 -13.35 -19.48 13.96
N GLU A 157 -13.91 -19.30 12.76
CA GLU A 157 -15.20 -18.63 12.47
C GLU A 157 -15.31 -17.19 13.02
N ARG A 158 -14.17 -16.58 13.36
CA ARG A 158 -14.07 -15.24 13.93
C ARG A 158 -14.52 -14.16 12.94
N GLU A 159 -15.51 -13.36 13.36
CA GLU A 159 -16.06 -12.23 12.59
C GLU A 159 -15.26 -10.94 12.77
N ASP A 160 -14.43 -10.85 13.81
CA ASP A 160 -13.54 -9.70 14.02
C ASP A 160 -12.41 -9.62 12.99
N LEU A 161 -12.17 -10.71 12.24
CA LEU A 161 -11.26 -10.71 11.09
C LEU A 161 -11.87 -10.11 9.83
N ASN A 162 -13.18 -9.83 9.79
CA ASN A 162 -13.85 -9.34 8.58
C ASN A 162 -13.26 -8.03 8.07
N ASP A 163 -12.91 -7.12 8.97
CA ASP A 163 -12.32 -5.82 8.62
C ASP A 163 -10.89 -5.98 8.07
N ALA A 164 -10.08 -6.84 8.70
CA ALA A 164 -8.72 -7.13 8.25
C ALA A 164 -8.71 -7.84 6.89
N ILE A 165 -9.61 -8.81 6.68
CA ILE A 165 -9.77 -9.49 5.40
C ILE A 165 -10.21 -8.49 4.34
N TRP A 166 -11.22 -7.69 4.63
CA TRP A 166 -11.75 -6.68 3.71
C TRP A 166 -10.67 -5.68 3.29
N ALA A 167 -9.85 -5.19 4.22
CA ALA A 167 -8.74 -4.28 3.92
C ALA A 167 -7.70 -4.85 2.95
N GLN A 168 -7.53 -6.18 2.90
CA GLN A 168 -6.65 -6.82 1.90
C GLN A 168 -7.40 -7.07 0.59
N LEU A 169 -8.64 -7.57 0.66
CA LEU A 169 -9.46 -7.83 -0.52
C LEU A 169 -9.77 -6.57 -1.33
N SER A 170 -9.95 -5.44 -0.66
CA SER A 170 -10.19 -4.16 -1.30
C SER A 170 -9.03 -3.73 -2.18
N ARG A 171 -7.80 -4.18 -1.89
CA ARG A 171 -6.55 -3.87 -2.61
C ARG A 171 -6.23 -4.80 -3.78
N LEU A 172 -6.87 -5.97 -3.89
CA LEU A 172 -6.55 -6.99 -4.90
C LEU A 172 -6.95 -6.55 -6.31
N ASP A 173 -6.14 -6.80 -7.33
CA ASP A 173 -6.58 -6.59 -8.70
C ASP A 173 -7.57 -7.69 -9.16
N ARG A 174 -7.99 -7.63 -10.43
CA ARG A 174 -8.92 -8.64 -10.99
C ARG A 174 -8.29 -10.04 -11.02
N ARG A 175 -7.04 -10.16 -11.44
CA ARG A 175 -6.33 -11.44 -11.57
C ARG A 175 -6.10 -12.07 -10.20
N GLU A 176 -5.75 -11.26 -9.21
CA GLU A 176 -5.57 -11.72 -7.83
C GLU A 176 -6.90 -12.17 -7.21
N LEU A 177 -8.01 -11.47 -7.48
CA LEU A 177 -9.34 -11.92 -7.05
C LEU A 177 -9.75 -13.23 -7.73
N ASP A 178 -9.51 -13.36 -9.04
CA ASP A 178 -9.80 -14.60 -9.77
C ASP A 178 -8.94 -15.76 -9.21
N ALA A 179 -7.66 -15.53 -8.94
CA ALA A 179 -6.76 -16.51 -8.32
C ALA A 179 -7.21 -16.91 -6.89
N LEU A 180 -7.76 -15.98 -6.11
CA LEU A 180 -8.35 -16.28 -4.81
C LEU A 180 -9.64 -17.10 -4.94
N GLY A 181 -10.44 -16.83 -5.98
CA GLY A 181 -11.64 -17.60 -6.30
C GLY A 181 -11.34 -19.04 -6.73
N ASP A 182 -10.24 -19.23 -7.45
CA ASP A 182 -9.77 -20.53 -7.94
C ASP A 182 -9.30 -21.49 -6.83
N ASP A 183 -9.08 -20.99 -5.60
CA ASP A 183 -8.78 -21.84 -4.43
C ASP A 183 -9.91 -22.84 -4.15
N GLY A 184 -11.13 -22.58 -4.65
CA GLY A 184 -12.23 -23.54 -4.73
C GLY A 184 -13.02 -23.74 -3.43
N ASP A 185 -12.71 -22.98 -2.37
CA ASP A 185 -13.43 -23.03 -1.11
C ASP A 185 -14.58 -22.01 -1.04
N ALA A 186 -15.65 -22.38 -0.32
CA ALA A 186 -16.87 -21.58 -0.26
C ALA A 186 -16.72 -20.25 0.52
N LEU A 187 -15.71 -20.14 1.40
CA LEU A 187 -15.46 -18.92 2.17
C LEU A 187 -14.78 -17.89 1.26
N SER A 188 -13.72 -18.27 0.55
CA SER A 188 -13.06 -17.43 -0.45
C SER A 188 -14.02 -17.00 -1.55
N ALA A 189 -14.85 -17.92 -2.07
CA ALA A 189 -15.85 -17.59 -3.08
C ALA A 189 -16.89 -16.55 -2.58
N GLY A 190 -17.25 -16.59 -1.30
CA GLY A 190 -18.14 -15.60 -0.68
C GLY A 190 -17.50 -14.22 -0.59
N TRP A 191 -16.24 -14.17 -0.13
CA TRP A 191 -15.44 -12.95 -0.06
C TRP A 191 -15.21 -12.31 -1.43
N VAL A 192 -14.79 -13.10 -2.44
CA VAL A 192 -14.62 -12.63 -3.82
C VAL A 192 -15.93 -12.04 -4.36
N ALA A 193 -17.04 -12.76 -4.20
CA ALA A 193 -18.35 -12.28 -4.66
C ALA A 193 -18.78 -10.98 -3.96
N LEU A 194 -18.44 -10.79 -2.68
CA LEU A 194 -18.71 -9.54 -1.96
C LEU A 194 -17.87 -8.39 -2.51
N THR A 195 -16.57 -8.61 -2.72
CA THR A 195 -15.65 -7.62 -3.28
C THR A 195 -16.08 -7.18 -4.67
N GLU A 196 -16.41 -8.12 -5.55
CA GLU A 196 -16.93 -7.82 -6.89
C GLU A 196 -18.25 -7.03 -6.86
N LEU A 197 -19.14 -7.36 -5.92
CA LEU A 197 -20.41 -6.67 -5.75
C LEU A 197 -20.20 -5.20 -5.38
N VAL A 198 -19.32 -4.93 -4.41
CA VAL A 198 -19.00 -3.56 -4.00
C VAL A 198 -18.36 -2.78 -5.16
N ARG A 199 -17.35 -3.36 -5.83
CA ARG A 199 -16.63 -2.72 -6.94
C ARG A 199 -17.53 -2.41 -8.13
N SER A 200 -18.35 -3.39 -8.54
CA SER A 200 -19.22 -3.26 -9.72
C SER A 200 -20.34 -2.24 -9.55
N THR A 201 -20.63 -1.83 -8.31
CA THR A 201 -21.72 -0.89 -8.04
C THR A 201 -21.23 0.57 -7.92
N GLY A 202 -19.92 0.79 -7.78
CA GLY A 202 -19.30 2.11 -7.86
C GLY A 202 -19.87 3.12 -6.86
N SER A 203 -20.28 4.29 -7.33
CA SER A 203 -20.85 5.36 -6.51
C SER A 203 -22.34 5.17 -6.15
N ASP A 204 -23.03 4.16 -6.71
CA ASP A 204 -24.46 3.93 -6.48
C ASP A 204 -24.72 3.11 -5.21
N ILE A 205 -24.62 3.79 -4.06
CA ILE A 205 -24.82 3.17 -2.75
C ILE A 205 -26.21 2.50 -2.63
N GLN A 206 -27.25 3.06 -3.27
CA GLN A 206 -28.59 2.48 -3.19
C GLN A 206 -28.64 1.11 -3.90
N ARG A 207 -28.09 1.03 -5.12
CA ARG A 207 -27.97 -0.23 -5.85
C ARG A 207 -27.07 -1.22 -5.12
N LEU A 208 -26.01 -0.75 -4.45
CA LEU A 208 -25.09 -1.58 -3.68
C LEU A 208 -25.88 -2.35 -2.62
N PHE A 209 -26.65 -1.64 -1.80
CA PHE A 209 -27.38 -2.28 -0.71
C PHE A 209 -28.54 -3.14 -1.18
N ALA A 210 -29.20 -2.80 -2.29
CA ALA A 210 -30.20 -3.68 -2.89
C ALA A 210 -29.59 -5.04 -3.29
N ARG A 211 -28.38 -5.05 -3.87
CA ARG A 211 -27.67 -6.28 -4.25
C ARG A 211 -27.03 -6.99 -3.05
N LEU A 212 -26.59 -6.24 -2.04
CA LEU A 212 -25.96 -6.79 -0.84
C LEU A 212 -26.94 -7.70 -0.08
N ASP A 213 -28.22 -7.35 -0.04
CA ASP A 213 -29.26 -8.17 0.59
C ASP A 213 -29.36 -9.55 -0.09
N ASP A 214 -29.31 -9.61 -1.43
CA ASP A 214 -29.28 -10.87 -2.18
C ASP A 214 -28.02 -11.70 -1.88
N TRP A 215 -26.86 -11.03 -1.78
CA TRP A 215 -25.60 -11.69 -1.41
C TRP A 215 -25.69 -12.30 -0.01
N ARG A 216 -26.22 -11.59 0.99
CA ARG A 216 -26.41 -12.11 2.36
C ARG A 216 -27.35 -13.31 2.39
N VAL A 217 -28.38 -13.32 1.53
CA VAL A 217 -29.30 -14.47 1.41
C VAL A 217 -28.63 -15.67 0.76
N ARG A 218 -27.72 -15.49 -0.19
CA ARG A 218 -26.96 -16.58 -0.83
C ARG A 218 -25.87 -17.14 0.09
N TYR A 219 -25.20 -16.27 0.85
CA TYR A 219 -24.06 -16.62 1.70
C TYR A 219 -24.40 -16.54 3.20
N ARG A 220 -25.58 -17.03 3.63
CA ARG A 220 -26.07 -16.90 5.03
C ARG A 220 -25.10 -17.40 6.11
N GLY A 221 -24.31 -18.43 5.79
CA GLY A 221 -23.32 -19.02 6.70
C GLY A 221 -21.98 -18.26 6.76
N HIS A 222 -21.77 -17.29 5.87
CA HIS A 222 -20.51 -16.57 5.75
C HIS A 222 -20.33 -15.55 6.89
N PRO A 223 -19.16 -15.44 7.53
CA PRO A 223 -18.90 -14.47 8.60
C PRO A 223 -19.28 -13.03 8.22
N ALA A 224 -18.94 -12.59 7.00
CA ALA A 224 -19.32 -11.27 6.51
C ALA A 224 -20.83 -11.05 6.28
N ALA A 225 -21.64 -12.12 6.17
CA ALA A 225 -23.10 -11.99 6.11
C ALA A 225 -23.74 -11.74 7.49
N ARG A 226 -23.06 -12.15 8.57
CA ARG A 226 -23.47 -11.91 9.96
C ARG A 226 -23.02 -10.54 10.45
N ARG A 227 -21.73 -10.21 10.24
CA ARG A 227 -21.14 -8.89 10.50
C ARG A 227 -20.49 -8.37 9.23
N LEU A 228 -21.06 -7.35 8.60
CA LEU A 228 -20.43 -6.72 7.44
C LEU A 228 -19.11 -6.03 7.85
N PRO A 229 -18.12 -5.94 6.94
CA PRO A 229 -17.01 -5.02 7.09
C PRO A 229 -17.47 -3.61 7.44
N ALA A 230 -16.71 -2.91 8.29
CA ALA A 230 -17.03 -1.59 8.80
C ALA A 230 -17.18 -0.56 7.67
N GLU A 231 -16.30 -0.61 6.66
CA GLU A 231 -16.36 0.26 5.48
C GLU A 231 -17.69 0.10 4.72
N ILE A 232 -18.13 -1.16 4.48
CA ILE A 232 -19.42 -1.42 3.82
C ILE A 232 -20.57 -0.90 4.69
N THR A 233 -20.49 -1.06 6.01
CA THR A 233 -21.51 -0.55 6.93
C THR A 233 -21.59 0.98 6.89
N ALA A 234 -20.45 1.66 6.86
CA ALA A 234 -20.35 3.11 6.77
C ALA A 234 -20.93 3.65 5.44
N LEU A 235 -20.79 2.92 4.32
CA LEU A 235 -21.47 3.27 3.07
C LEU A 235 -23.00 3.32 3.25
N GLY A 236 -23.56 2.52 4.16
CA GLY A 236 -24.99 2.50 4.45
C GLY A 236 -25.50 3.80 5.06
N GLU A 237 -24.66 4.50 5.81
CA GLU A 237 -24.97 5.79 6.43
C GLU A 237 -25.01 6.93 5.40
N LEU A 238 -24.39 6.72 4.24
CA LEU A 238 -24.36 7.66 3.12
C LEU A 238 -25.50 7.44 2.11
N ARG A 239 -26.44 6.52 2.38
CA ARG A 239 -27.61 6.31 1.51
C ARG A 239 -28.37 7.63 1.32
N GLY A 240 -28.65 7.96 0.06
CA GLY A 240 -29.33 9.21 -0.33
C GLY A 240 -28.40 10.42 -0.46
N GLN A 241 -27.11 10.32 -0.10
CA GLN A 241 -26.11 11.36 -0.33
C GLN A 241 -25.47 11.18 -1.72
N ARG A 242 -26.27 11.32 -2.78
CA ARG A 242 -25.78 11.23 -4.16
C ARG A 242 -25.31 12.59 -4.67
N VAL A 243 -24.29 12.58 -5.52
CA VAL A 243 -23.90 13.74 -6.32
C VAL A 243 -24.67 13.70 -7.63
N ASP A 244 -25.61 14.63 -7.79
CA ASP A 244 -26.50 14.83 -8.93
C ASP A 244 -26.06 15.96 -9.86
N HIS A 245 -25.23 16.91 -9.38
CA HIS A 245 -24.75 18.03 -10.21
C HIS A 245 -23.32 18.42 -9.83
N ILE A 246 -22.42 18.39 -10.82
CA ILE A 246 -21.02 18.77 -10.71
C ILE A 246 -20.73 20.02 -11.56
N ALA A 247 -20.07 21.01 -10.96
CA ALA A 247 -19.48 22.12 -11.69
C ALA A 247 -18.02 21.80 -12.05
N VAL A 248 -17.64 21.98 -13.31
CA VAL A 248 -16.28 21.72 -13.82
C VAL A 248 -15.63 23.05 -14.17
N LEU A 249 -14.66 23.46 -13.36
CA LEU A 249 -13.94 24.73 -13.48
C LEU A 249 -12.60 24.47 -14.17
N LEU A 250 -12.56 24.70 -15.49
CA LEU A 250 -11.38 24.45 -16.31
C LEU A 250 -11.11 25.65 -17.21
N PRO A 251 -9.84 26.08 -17.37
CA PRO A 251 -9.51 27.25 -18.20
C PRO A 251 -9.76 26.94 -19.68
N GLU A 252 -10.42 27.85 -20.39
CA GLU A 252 -10.63 27.76 -21.84
C GLU A 252 -9.53 28.47 -22.63
N SER A 253 -8.72 29.30 -21.96
CA SER A 253 -7.63 30.06 -22.55
C SER A 253 -6.37 30.07 -21.67
N GLY A 254 -5.25 30.50 -22.25
CA GLY A 254 -3.96 30.58 -21.57
C GLY A 254 -3.14 29.27 -21.63
N PRO A 255 -2.05 29.18 -20.87
CA PRO A 255 -1.06 28.10 -21.01
C PRO A 255 -1.58 26.72 -20.60
N LEU A 256 -2.67 26.66 -19.82
CA LEU A 256 -3.27 25.42 -19.34
C LEU A 256 -4.43 24.92 -20.21
N SER A 257 -4.82 25.66 -21.26
CA SER A 257 -6.00 25.36 -22.09
C SER A 257 -5.94 23.97 -22.75
N THR A 258 -4.78 23.56 -23.28
CA THR A 258 -4.60 22.23 -23.87
C THR A 258 -4.77 21.11 -22.84
N ILE A 259 -4.22 21.29 -21.63
CA ILE A 259 -4.33 20.33 -20.53
C ILE A 259 -5.80 20.23 -20.06
N ALA A 260 -6.44 21.38 -19.93
CA ALA A 260 -7.85 21.50 -19.59
C ALA A 260 -8.76 20.84 -20.63
N GLU A 261 -8.48 20.98 -21.92
CA GLU A 261 -9.26 20.35 -22.98
C GLU A 261 -9.14 18.82 -22.95
N ALA A 262 -7.94 18.27 -22.80
CA ALA A 262 -7.76 16.82 -22.66
C ALA A 262 -8.50 16.27 -21.42
N THR A 263 -8.42 16.98 -20.30
CA THR A 263 -9.13 16.60 -19.07
C THR A 263 -10.66 16.67 -19.25
N ARG A 264 -11.15 17.74 -19.90
CA ARG A 264 -12.57 17.93 -20.24
C ARG A 264 -13.08 16.82 -21.15
N GLN A 265 -12.30 16.41 -22.15
CA GLN A 265 -12.63 15.30 -23.04
C GLN A 265 -12.76 13.99 -22.27
N GLY A 266 -11.84 13.71 -21.35
CA GLY A 266 -11.92 12.55 -20.44
C GLY A 266 -13.21 12.52 -19.62
N ILE A 267 -13.53 13.63 -18.94
CA ILE A 267 -14.76 13.77 -18.13
C ILE A 267 -16.00 13.54 -19.01
N ARG A 268 -16.10 14.22 -20.17
CA ARG A 268 -17.27 14.11 -21.07
C ARG A 268 -17.45 12.70 -21.61
N THR A 269 -16.37 12.09 -22.08
CA THR A 269 -16.41 10.75 -22.67
C THR A 269 -16.88 9.72 -21.66
N HIS A 270 -16.35 9.80 -20.44
CA HIS A 270 -16.76 8.89 -19.39
C HIS A 270 -18.20 9.12 -18.92
N HIS A 271 -18.60 10.39 -18.78
CA HIS A 271 -19.98 10.75 -18.45
C HIS A 271 -20.99 10.22 -19.49
N LEU A 272 -20.66 10.24 -20.78
CA LEU A 272 -21.53 9.73 -21.85
C LEU A 272 -21.54 8.20 -21.94
N ALA A 273 -20.44 7.54 -21.55
CA ALA A 273 -20.33 6.07 -21.57
C ALA A 273 -21.11 5.39 -20.43
N GLY A 274 -21.39 6.10 -19.33
CA GLY A 274 -22.15 5.59 -18.18
C GLY A 274 -23.66 5.52 -18.45
N VAL A 275 -24.24 4.32 -18.41
CA VAL A 275 -25.66 4.08 -18.78
C VAL A 275 -26.66 4.42 -17.66
N ASP A 276 -26.23 4.59 -16.39
CA ASP A 276 -27.19 4.52 -15.26
C ASP A 276 -27.10 5.63 -14.16
N SER A 277 -26.26 6.65 -14.25
CA SER A 277 -26.09 7.57 -13.08
C SER A 277 -25.82 9.05 -13.34
N GLY A 278 -25.59 9.50 -14.57
CA GLY A 278 -24.74 10.68 -14.78
C GLY A 278 -25.25 11.97 -14.15
N ALA A 279 -24.62 12.41 -13.05
CA ALA A 279 -24.76 13.76 -12.51
C ALA A 279 -24.70 14.80 -13.64
N GLN A 280 -25.56 15.82 -13.58
CA GLN A 280 -25.51 16.95 -14.51
C GLN A 280 -24.13 17.60 -14.43
N LEU A 281 -23.57 17.96 -15.59
CA LEU A 281 -22.29 18.68 -15.68
C LEU A 281 -22.52 20.13 -16.12
N SER A 282 -21.91 21.08 -15.41
CA SER A 282 -21.83 22.49 -15.83
C SER A 282 -20.37 22.90 -15.96
N PHE A 283 -19.92 23.23 -17.17
CA PHE A 283 -18.55 23.68 -17.42
C PHE A 283 -18.49 25.21 -17.31
N LEU A 284 -17.58 25.71 -16.49
CA LEU A 284 -17.34 27.14 -16.30
C LEU A 284 -15.88 27.47 -16.63
N ASP A 285 -15.64 28.54 -17.39
CA ASP A 285 -14.30 29.00 -17.73
C ASP A 285 -13.58 29.56 -16.50
N SER A 286 -12.52 28.88 -16.08
CA SER A 286 -11.71 29.31 -14.94
C SER A 286 -10.51 30.17 -15.32
N SER A 287 -10.37 30.61 -16.58
CA SER A 287 -9.21 31.41 -17.04
C SER A 287 -9.03 32.74 -16.29
N SER A 288 -10.09 33.30 -15.69
CA SER A 288 -9.99 34.53 -14.88
C SER A 288 -9.31 34.33 -13.52
N GLY A 289 -9.22 33.10 -13.03
CA GLY A 289 -8.65 32.76 -11.71
C GLY A 289 -9.47 33.24 -10.49
N ASN A 290 -10.64 33.86 -10.68
CA ASN A 290 -11.50 34.34 -9.61
C ASN A 290 -12.40 33.21 -9.05
N MET A 291 -11.84 32.42 -8.14
CA MET A 291 -12.54 31.27 -7.56
C MET A 291 -13.80 31.65 -6.77
N GLU A 292 -13.81 32.79 -6.07
CA GLU A 292 -14.99 33.26 -5.34
C GLU A 292 -16.21 33.40 -6.27
N ALA A 293 -16.02 34.04 -7.43
CA ALA A 293 -17.10 34.21 -8.41
C ALA A 293 -17.56 32.86 -8.97
N LEU A 294 -16.62 31.98 -9.32
CA LEU A 294 -16.93 30.65 -9.86
C LEU A 294 -17.68 29.76 -8.85
N TYR A 295 -17.34 29.83 -7.55
CA TYR A 295 -18.10 29.12 -6.52
C TYR A 295 -19.53 29.64 -6.38
N GLN A 296 -19.74 30.96 -6.48
CA GLN A 296 -21.10 31.52 -6.44
C GLN A 296 -21.91 31.09 -7.66
N GLU A 297 -21.32 31.09 -8.85
CA GLU A 297 -21.96 30.64 -10.07
C GLU A 297 -22.29 29.15 -10.03
N ALA A 298 -21.35 28.30 -9.62
CA ALA A 298 -21.57 26.87 -9.43
C ALA A 298 -22.72 26.60 -8.44
N LYS A 299 -22.76 27.33 -7.32
CA LYS A 299 -23.84 27.23 -6.33
C LYS A 299 -25.18 27.69 -6.90
N ALA A 300 -25.20 28.76 -7.69
CA ALA A 300 -26.43 29.25 -8.33
C ALA A 300 -26.99 28.27 -9.36
N LEU A 301 -26.12 27.49 -10.01
CA LEU A 301 -26.51 26.40 -10.91
C LEU A 301 -27.03 25.15 -10.18
N GLY A 302 -26.84 25.05 -8.86
CA GLY A 302 -27.25 23.89 -8.07
C GLY A 302 -26.19 22.79 -7.95
N ALA A 303 -24.94 23.08 -8.34
CA ALA A 303 -23.85 22.13 -8.17
C ALA A 303 -23.62 21.78 -6.69
N GLN A 304 -23.33 20.52 -6.43
CA GLN A 304 -23.01 20.00 -5.09
C GLN A 304 -21.51 19.81 -4.89
N VAL A 305 -20.78 19.58 -5.98
CA VAL A 305 -19.33 19.34 -6.00
C VAL A 305 -18.68 20.12 -7.15
N VAL A 306 -17.44 20.55 -6.94
CA VAL A 306 -16.59 21.18 -7.93
C VAL A 306 -15.47 20.23 -8.37
N ILE A 307 -15.22 20.13 -9.67
CA ILE A 307 -13.96 19.63 -10.25
C ILE A 307 -13.16 20.82 -10.76
N GLY A 308 -11.88 20.89 -10.40
CA GLY A 308 -10.99 22.03 -10.64
C GLY A 308 -10.74 22.86 -9.38
N PRO A 309 -9.84 23.85 -9.43
CA PRO A 309 -9.13 24.32 -10.62
C PRO A 309 -7.91 23.45 -10.96
N LEU A 310 -7.30 23.72 -12.12
CA LEU A 310 -6.06 23.08 -12.60
C LEU A 310 -4.79 23.89 -12.25
N ASP A 311 -4.95 25.21 -12.05
CA ASP A 311 -3.85 26.13 -11.81
C ASP A 311 -3.25 25.95 -10.40
N LYS A 312 -1.94 25.66 -10.36
CA LYS A 312 -1.23 25.36 -9.12
C LYS A 312 -1.21 26.53 -8.13
N ASP A 313 -1.15 27.77 -8.59
CA ASP A 313 -1.16 28.95 -7.72
C ASP A 313 -2.54 29.14 -7.10
N VAL A 314 -3.61 28.87 -7.85
CA VAL A 314 -4.97 28.87 -7.32
C VAL A 314 -5.16 27.77 -6.28
N VAL A 315 -4.72 26.53 -6.57
CA VAL A 315 -4.79 25.42 -5.61
C VAL A 315 -4.01 25.73 -4.33
N SER A 316 -2.81 26.30 -4.46
CA SER A 316 -1.99 26.70 -3.31
C SER A 316 -2.65 27.77 -2.42
N ARG A 317 -3.56 28.60 -2.97
CA ARG A 317 -4.36 29.53 -2.16
C ARG A 317 -5.58 28.87 -1.52
N LEU A 318 -6.15 27.84 -2.16
CA LEU A 318 -7.28 27.09 -1.61
C LEU A 318 -6.84 26.25 -0.42
N GLU A 319 -5.68 25.59 -0.50
CA GLU A 319 -5.19 24.67 0.53
C GLU A 319 -4.84 25.32 1.87
N GLN A 320 -4.61 26.64 1.87
CA GLN A 320 -4.30 27.44 3.05
C GLN A 320 -5.55 27.95 3.80
N ARG A 321 -6.75 27.67 3.29
CA ARG A 321 -8.01 28.05 3.94
C ARG A 321 -8.36 27.05 5.03
N ASP A 322 -9.21 27.45 5.98
CA ASP A 322 -9.81 26.50 6.92
C ASP A 322 -10.77 25.52 6.21
N ARG A 323 -11.43 25.99 5.14
CA ARG A 323 -12.49 25.28 4.40
C ARG A 323 -12.73 25.91 3.02
N VAL A 324 -13.08 25.10 2.03
CA VAL A 324 -13.62 25.57 0.74
C VAL A 324 -15.15 25.78 0.78
N PRO A 325 -15.71 26.73 0.00
CA PRO A 325 -17.14 27.05 0.01
C PRO A 325 -18.05 25.89 -0.43
N MET A 326 -17.52 24.97 -1.25
CA MET A 326 -18.18 23.79 -1.76
C MET A 326 -17.15 22.66 -1.80
N PRO A 327 -17.52 21.38 -1.58
CA PRO A 327 -16.62 20.25 -1.80
C PRO A 327 -15.95 20.34 -3.17
N THR A 328 -14.62 20.31 -3.20
CA THR A 328 -13.82 20.65 -4.39
C THR A 328 -12.74 19.62 -4.61
N LEU A 329 -12.70 19.01 -5.78
CA LEU A 329 -11.58 18.21 -6.28
C LEU A 329 -10.69 19.09 -7.17
N ALA A 330 -9.64 19.66 -6.62
CA ALA A 330 -8.62 20.35 -7.39
C ALA A 330 -7.84 19.35 -8.25
N LEU A 331 -7.54 19.74 -9.49
CA LEU A 331 -6.85 18.89 -10.49
C LEU A 331 -5.34 19.14 -10.51
N ASN A 332 -4.80 19.53 -9.35
CA ASN A 332 -3.38 19.71 -9.12
C ASN A 332 -3.11 19.62 -7.61
N TYR A 333 -1.85 19.47 -7.25
CA TYR A 333 -1.41 19.68 -5.88
C TYR A 333 -0.95 21.11 -5.67
N GLY A 334 -1.23 21.65 -4.48
CA GLY A 334 -0.63 22.92 -4.08
C GLY A 334 0.88 22.81 -3.81
N ARG A 335 1.46 23.86 -3.26
CA ARG A 335 2.90 23.91 -2.93
C ARG A 335 3.19 23.54 -1.49
N GLY A 336 2.19 23.51 -0.62
CA GLY A 336 2.32 23.05 0.74
C GLY A 336 2.61 21.55 0.81
N GLU A 337 3.28 21.15 1.90
CA GLU A 337 3.49 19.74 2.23
C GLU A 337 2.18 19.01 2.56
N ARG A 338 1.19 19.74 3.09
CA ARG A 338 -0.13 19.22 3.45
C ARG A 338 -1.24 20.19 3.06
N ASN A 339 -2.41 19.65 2.76
CA ASN A 339 -3.63 20.42 2.57
C ASN A 339 -4.33 20.68 3.91
N GLN A 340 -4.64 21.95 4.22
CA GLN A 340 -5.29 22.32 5.49
C GLN A 340 -6.80 22.58 5.32
N ALA A 341 -7.27 22.68 4.08
CA ALA A 341 -8.62 23.10 3.77
C ALA A 341 -9.62 21.94 3.81
N LYS A 342 -10.55 22.01 4.76
CA LYS A 342 -11.66 21.05 4.84
C LYS A 342 -12.53 21.12 3.59
N GLY A 343 -12.81 19.95 3.02
CA GLY A 343 -13.61 19.80 1.80
C GLY A 343 -12.85 20.05 0.51
N LEU A 344 -11.56 20.39 0.56
CA LEU A 344 -10.68 20.40 -0.59
C LEU A 344 -10.01 19.04 -0.70
N PHE A 345 -10.08 18.44 -1.88
CA PHE A 345 -9.31 17.29 -2.28
C PHE A 345 -8.37 17.71 -3.42
N GLN A 346 -7.17 17.14 -3.47
CA GLN A 346 -6.16 17.48 -4.47
C GLN A 346 -5.76 16.24 -5.23
N TYR A 347 -5.89 16.25 -6.56
CA TYR A 347 -5.59 15.10 -7.41
C TYR A 347 -4.77 15.56 -8.60
N GLY A 348 -3.60 14.96 -8.81
CA GLY A 348 -2.68 15.35 -9.87
C GLY A 348 -1.85 14.20 -10.42
N LEU A 349 -1.41 14.33 -11.67
CA LEU A 349 -0.41 13.44 -12.28
C LEU A 349 0.98 14.05 -12.10
N SER A 350 1.63 13.76 -10.98
CA SER A 350 2.94 14.33 -10.63
C SER A 350 4.06 13.30 -10.80
N ALA A 351 5.11 13.67 -11.53
CA ALA A 351 6.33 12.89 -11.66
C ALA A 351 7.05 12.74 -10.32
N GLU A 352 6.88 13.70 -9.41
CA GLU A 352 7.40 13.67 -8.06
C GLU A 352 6.77 12.51 -7.24
N ASP A 353 5.49 12.20 -7.44
CA ASP A 353 4.85 11.04 -6.78
C ASP A 353 5.33 9.71 -7.36
N GLU A 354 5.60 9.65 -8.68
CA GLU A 354 6.20 8.47 -9.32
C GLU A 354 7.62 8.23 -8.81
N ALA A 355 8.38 9.30 -8.58
CA ALA A 355 9.72 9.23 -7.99
C ALA A 355 9.72 8.73 -6.55
N ARG A 356 8.75 9.15 -5.73
CA ARG A 356 8.55 8.59 -4.38
C ARG A 356 8.26 7.10 -4.42
N GLN A 357 7.38 6.67 -5.33
CA GLN A 357 7.06 5.26 -5.53
C GLN A 357 8.28 4.46 -6.01
N ALA A 358 9.11 5.03 -6.88
CA ALA A 358 10.36 4.38 -7.30
C ALA A 358 11.34 4.17 -6.13
N ALA A 359 11.48 5.16 -5.24
CA ALA A 359 12.30 5.02 -4.04
C ALA A 359 11.74 3.95 -3.09
N GLN A 360 10.43 3.96 -2.84
CA GLN A 360 9.75 2.97 -2.00
C GLN A 360 9.93 1.55 -2.56
N ARG A 361 9.68 1.39 -3.86
CA ARG A 361 9.79 0.11 -4.55
C ARG A 361 11.22 -0.43 -4.52
N ALA A 362 12.20 0.37 -4.92
CA ALA A 362 13.60 -0.05 -4.93
C ALA A 362 14.10 -0.42 -3.52
N HIS A 363 13.63 0.28 -2.49
CA HIS A 363 14.00 -0.03 -1.11
C HIS A 363 13.38 -1.35 -0.64
N ALA A 364 12.10 -1.59 -1.00
CA ALA A 364 11.40 -2.84 -0.73
C ALA A 364 12.05 -4.03 -1.47
N ASP A 365 12.56 -3.80 -2.69
CA ASP A 365 13.32 -4.78 -3.48
C ASP A 365 14.73 -5.05 -2.89
N GLY A 366 15.11 -4.40 -1.78
CA GLY A 366 16.32 -4.70 -1.01
C GLY A 366 17.53 -3.80 -1.30
N HIS A 367 17.38 -2.83 -2.20
CA HIS A 367 18.45 -1.88 -2.51
C HIS A 367 18.67 -0.87 -1.39
N ARG A 368 19.92 -0.44 -1.20
CA ARG A 368 20.31 0.49 -0.12
C ARG A 368 21.21 1.63 -0.60
N LEU A 369 21.83 1.52 -1.78
CA LEU A 369 22.75 2.52 -2.31
C LEU A 369 22.38 2.97 -3.74
N ALA A 370 21.56 4.01 -3.85
CA ALA A 370 21.02 4.47 -5.13
C ALA A 370 21.91 5.49 -5.86
N SER A 371 21.88 5.46 -7.19
CA SER A 371 22.25 6.61 -8.03
C SER A 371 21.01 7.23 -8.66
N LEU A 372 21.03 8.54 -8.92
CA LEU A 372 19.99 9.27 -9.64
C LEU A 372 20.57 9.81 -10.95
N LEU A 373 19.83 9.66 -12.05
CA LEU A 373 20.10 10.29 -13.34
C LEU A 373 18.86 11.07 -13.79
N VAL A 374 18.95 12.40 -13.72
CA VAL A 374 17.83 13.33 -13.96
C VAL A 374 18.25 14.47 -14.89
N PRO A 375 17.34 15.09 -15.67
CA PRO A 375 17.71 16.17 -16.57
C PRO A 375 18.10 17.44 -15.79
N ASP A 376 19.02 18.23 -16.34
CA ASP A 376 19.51 19.47 -15.75
C ASP A 376 18.55 20.64 -16.00
N ASN A 377 17.36 20.55 -15.42
CA ASN A 377 16.33 21.59 -15.46
C ASN A 377 15.49 21.57 -14.17
N ASP A 378 14.55 22.52 -14.03
CA ASP A 378 13.74 22.63 -12.81
C ASP A 378 12.85 21.39 -12.59
N TRP A 379 12.37 20.76 -13.67
CA TRP A 379 11.60 19.52 -13.59
C TRP A 379 12.45 18.38 -13.01
N GLY A 380 13.64 18.13 -13.57
CA GLY A 380 14.57 17.13 -13.07
C GLY A 380 15.02 17.39 -11.64
N ARG A 381 15.20 18.65 -11.24
CA ARG A 381 15.51 19.02 -9.85
C ARG A 381 14.41 18.59 -8.89
N ARG A 382 13.16 18.97 -9.13
CA ARG A 382 12.04 18.65 -8.21
C ARG A 382 11.77 17.16 -8.11
N VAL A 383 11.80 16.44 -9.23
CA VAL A 383 11.57 14.99 -9.26
C VAL A 383 12.73 14.24 -8.61
N GLY A 384 13.97 14.66 -8.87
CA GLY A 384 15.15 14.13 -8.19
C GLY A 384 15.14 14.37 -6.68
N GLU A 385 14.71 15.56 -6.22
CA GLU A 385 14.54 15.87 -4.80
C GLU A 385 13.46 15.01 -4.14
N ALA A 386 12.34 14.74 -4.84
CA ALA A 386 11.29 13.86 -4.35
C ALA A 386 11.80 12.41 -4.13
N PHE A 387 12.53 11.85 -5.10
CA PHE A 387 13.19 10.54 -4.92
C PHE A 387 14.19 10.58 -3.76
N TRP A 388 15.09 11.57 -3.76
CA TRP A 388 16.18 11.68 -2.79
C TRP A 388 15.67 11.76 -1.35
N ASN A 389 14.64 12.57 -1.09
CA ASN A 389 14.08 12.74 0.24
C ASN A 389 13.45 11.43 0.74
N THR A 390 12.59 10.81 -0.07
CA THR A 390 11.96 9.53 0.30
C THR A 390 12.98 8.40 0.46
N TRP A 391 14.00 8.34 -0.39
CA TRP A 391 15.08 7.35 -0.27
C TRP A 391 15.82 7.48 1.07
N ARG A 392 16.14 8.70 1.49
CA ARG A 392 16.81 8.95 2.77
C ARG A 392 15.92 8.72 3.98
N GLU A 393 14.62 9.03 3.87
CA GLU A 393 13.63 8.74 4.91
C GLU A 393 13.50 7.23 5.16
N LEU A 394 13.65 6.41 4.10
CA LEU A 394 13.68 4.95 4.19
C LEU A 394 15.01 4.39 4.72
N GLY A 395 16.03 5.23 4.96
CA GLY A 395 17.36 4.82 5.42
C GLY A 395 18.34 4.48 4.30
N GLY A 396 17.98 4.71 3.04
CA GLY A 396 18.86 4.54 1.89
C GLY A 396 19.92 5.63 1.76
N GLU A 397 21.06 5.27 1.18
CA GLU A 397 22.16 6.19 0.86
C GLU A 397 22.20 6.50 -0.63
N VAL A 398 22.65 7.71 -1.00
CA VAL A 398 22.82 8.09 -2.41
C VAL A 398 24.30 8.09 -2.78
N ALA A 399 24.65 7.25 -3.74
CA ALA A 399 25.99 7.16 -4.32
C ALA A 399 26.31 8.37 -5.19
N ASN A 400 25.48 8.60 -6.22
CA ASN A 400 25.71 9.65 -7.22
C ASN A 400 24.39 10.31 -7.60
N ALA A 401 24.35 11.65 -7.66
CA ALA A 401 23.26 12.40 -8.26
C ALA A 401 23.74 13.12 -9.52
N VAL A 402 23.42 12.55 -10.68
CA VAL A 402 23.87 13.01 -11.99
C VAL A 402 22.77 13.81 -12.66
N ARG A 403 23.09 15.08 -12.95
CA ARG A 403 22.30 15.92 -13.85
C ARG A 403 22.83 15.83 -15.28
N TYR A 404 21.95 15.60 -16.24
CA TYR A 404 22.31 15.43 -17.65
C TYR A 404 21.66 16.48 -18.56
N ASN A 405 22.32 16.79 -19.68
CA ASN A 405 21.73 17.61 -20.74
C ASN A 405 20.94 16.69 -21.69
N PRO A 406 19.61 16.87 -21.84
CA PRO A 406 18.79 16.01 -22.72
C PRO A 406 19.20 16.02 -24.20
N GLY A 407 19.90 17.06 -24.67
CA GLY A 407 20.40 17.13 -26.04
C GLY A 407 21.79 16.50 -26.26
N ALA A 408 22.43 15.97 -25.21
CA ALA A 408 23.74 15.31 -25.31
C ALA A 408 23.58 13.77 -25.29
N PRO A 409 24.54 13.00 -25.83
CA PRO A 409 24.53 11.53 -25.70
C PRO A 409 24.58 11.07 -24.23
N ALA A 410 23.97 9.92 -23.93
CA ALA A 410 23.89 9.41 -22.56
C ALA A 410 25.23 8.90 -21.98
N THR A 411 26.22 8.59 -22.82
CA THR A 411 27.47 7.90 -22.47
C THR A 411 28.16 8.42 -21.20
N GLU A 412 28.48 9.72 -21.15
CA GLU A 412 29.19 10.30 -19.98
C GLU A 412 28.30 10.41 -18.74
N SER A 413 26.98 10.55 -18.92
CA SER A 413 26.05 10.62 -17.79
C SER A 413 25.82 9.25 -17.15
N ALA A 414 25.62 8.22 -17.97
CA ALA A 414 25.46 6.83 -17.56
C ALA A 414 26.71 6.34 -16.83
N LYS A 415 27.89 6.61 -17.40
CA LYS A 415 29.17 6.29 -16.76
C LYS A 415 29.29 6.95 -15.37
N ARG A 416 29.00 8.25 -15.25
CA ARG A 416 29.06 8.94 -13.94
C ARG A 416 28.05 8.40 -12.94
N ALA A 417 26.87 7.96 -13.39
CA ALA A 417 25.85 7.40 -12.50
C ALA A 417 26.31 6.05 -11.93
N ALA A 418 27.04 5.27 -12.71
CA ALA A 418 27.46 3.91 -12.35
C ALA A 418 28.80 3.81 -11.58
N THR A 419 29.58 4.89 -11.47
CA THR A 419 30.96 4.81 -10.94
C THR A 419 31.19 5.63 -9.69
N ASN A 420 31.86 5.01 -8.69
CA ASN A 420 32.53 5.60 -7.52
C ASN A 420 31.74 6.66 -6.70
N PRO A 421 31.05 6.24 -5.61
CA PRO A 421 30.82 4.85 -5.20
C PRO A 421 29.94 4.11 -6.21
N LYS A 422 30.10 2.79 -6.30
CA LYS A 422 29.26 1.95 -7.17
C LYS A 422 27.87 1.80 -6.53
N PRO A 423 26.79 2.22 -7.20
CA PRO A 423 25.43 2.03 -6.69
C PRO A 423 24.98 0.56 -6.84
N ASP A 424 23.94 0.17 -6.11
CA ASP A 424 23.23 -1.09 -6.30
C ASP A 424 21.95 -0.95 -7.14
N MET A 425 21.54 0.28 -7.46
CA MET A 425 20.43 0.60 -8.37
C MET A 425 20.55 2.01 -8.99
N LEU A 426 19.87 2.25 -10.12
CA LEU A 426 19.75 3.57 -10.77
C LEU A 426 18.31 4.05 -10.84
N PHE A 427 18.03 5.25 -10.33
CA PHE A 427 16.79 5.97 -10.58
C PHE A 427 16.95 6.83 -11.83
N LEU A 428 16.07 6.63 -12.81
CA LEU A 428 16.11 7.30 -14.11
C LEU A 428 14.85 8.14 -14.33
N LEU A 429 15.04 9.46 -14.42
CA LEU A 429 14.06 10.37 -15.00
C LEU A 429 14.53 10.75 -16.40
N ALA A 430 13.92 10.20 -17.44
CA ALA A 430 14.27 10.54 -18.81
C ALA A 430 13.09 10.46 -19.77
N LEU A 431 13.18 11.23 -20.85
CA LEU A 431 12.31 11.09 -22.01
C LEU A 431 12.80 9.92 -22.90
N PRO A 432 11.93 9.36 -23.76
CA PRO A 432 12.17 8.06 -24.41
C PRO A 432 13.50 7.98 -25.18
N ASP A 433 13.82 8.99 -25.99
CA ASP A 433 15.05 9.02 -26.79
C ASP A 433 16.33 9.00 -25.95
N TYR A 434 16.31 9.65 -24.78
CA TYR A 434 17.44 9.64 -23.86
C TYR A 434 17.48 8.35 -23.06
N ALA A 435 16.31 7.90 -22.58
CA ALA A 435 16.18 6.70 -21.76
C ALA A 435 16.72 5.46 -22.48
N ARG A 436 16.40 5.27 -23.77
CA ARG A 436 16.89 4.15 -24.59
C ARG A 436 18.42 4.12 -24.70
N GLN A 437 19.09 5.26 -24.57
CA GLN A 437 20.56 5.29 -24.61
C GLN A 437 21.19 4.87 -23.27
N VAL A 438 20.46 4.88 -22.16
CA VAL A 438 21.04 4.70 -20.82
C VAL A 438 21.50 3.25 -20.59
N PRO A 439 20.65 2.21 -20.71
CA PRO A 439 21.07 0.83 -20.41
C PRO A 439 22.28 0.36 -21.25
N PRO A 440 22.32 0.54 -22.59
CA PRO A 440 23.47 0.10 -23.38
C PRO A 440 24.80 0.78 -22.99
N ASN A 441 24.74 2.02 -22.50
CA ASN A 441 25.93 2.73 -22.02
C ASN A 441 26.32 2.33 -20.58
N LEU A 442 25.37 1.86 -19.77
CA LEU A 442 25.63 1.31 -18.44
C LEU A 442 26.30 -0.06 -18.54
N ASP A 443 25.81 -0.95 -19.39
CA ASP A 443 26.38 -2.29 -19.60
C ASP A 443 27.85 -2.24 -20.01
N TYR A 444 28.23 -1.19 -20.74
CA TYR A 444 29.61 -0.94 -21.11
C TYR A 444 30.45 -0.37 -19.95
N ALA A 445 29.87 0.45 -19.08
CA ALA A 445 30.57 1.18 -18.02
C ALA A 445 30.59 0.45 -16.66
N TYR A 446 29.67 -0.48 -16.44
CA TYR A 446 29.43 -1.16 -15.16
C TYR A 446 29.62 -2.67 -15.28
N SER A 447 30.32 -3.26 -14.30
CA SER A 447 30.60 -4.69 -14.27
C SER A 447 29.51 -5.43 -13.49
N GLY A 448 28.36 -5.67 -14.10
CA GLY A 448 27.20 -6.34 -13.50
C GLY A 448 25.87 -5.73 -13.99
N ASP A 449 24.76 -6.37 -13.66
CA ASP A 449 23.43 -5.83 -13.96
C ASP A 449 23.09 -4.76 -12.90
N LEU A 450 22.88 -3.51 -13.33
CA LEU A 450 22.46 -2.42 -12.45
C LEU A 450 20.95 -2.20 -12.63
N PRO A 451 20.09 -2.60 -11.68
CA PRO A 451 18.65 -2.41 -11.79
C PRO A 451 18.27 -0.95 -11.99
N ILE A 452 17.39 -0.67 -12.96
CA ILE A 452 16.97 0.69 -13.32
C ILE A 452 15.50 0.85 -12.98
N TYR A 453 15.19 1.82 -12.13
CA TYR A 453 13.84 2.21 -11.74
C TYR A 453 13.53 3.58 -12.34
N ALA A 454 12.40 3.70 -13.02
CA ALA A 454 12.12 4.90 -13.79
C ALA A 454 10.65 5.32 -13.72
N THR A 455 10.39 6.56 -14.13
CA THR A 455 9.03 7.12 -14.21
C THR A 455 8.37 6.84 -15.56
N SER A 456 7.06 7.06 -15.66
CA SER A 456 6.28 6.86 -16.90
C SER A 456 6.78 7.63 -18.12
N HIS A 457 7.57 8.69 -17.92
CA HIS A 457 8.06 9.60 -18.95
C HIS A 457 8.99 8.95 -19.98
N LEU A 458 9.61 7.82 -19.63
CA LEU A 458 10.49 7.10 -20.54
C LEU A 458 9.71 6.35 -21.63
N PHE A 459 8.41 6.10 -21.42
CA PHE A 459 7.58 5.32 -22.32
C PHE A 459 6.65 6.22 -23.15
N GLU A 460 6.76 6.11 -24.48
CA GLU A 460 5.94 6.86 -25.45
C GLU A 460 4.48 6.42 -25.48
N GLY A 461 4.11 5.42 -24.69
CA GLY A 461 2.75 4.93 -24.62
C GLY A 461 2.26 4.18 -25.86
N ARG A 462 3.12 3.94 -26.84
CA ARG A 462 2.88 3.08 -28.01
C ARG A 462 4.02 2.07 -28.07
N LEU A 463 3.67 0.81 -28.30
CA LEU A 463 4.65 -0.26 -28.36
C LEU A 463 5.60 -0.03 -29.54
N GLN A 464 6.90 0.06 -29.26
CA GLN A 464 7.95 0.11 -30.27
C GLN A 464 9.02 -0.94 -29.96
N PRO A 465 8.71 -2.25 -30.07
CA PRO A 465 9.57 -3.31 -29.53
C PRO A 465 11.02 -3.25 -30.03
N ARG A 466 11.25 -2.78 -31.26
CA ARG A 466 12.59 -2.62 -31.82
C ARG A 466 13.40 -1.48 -31.17
N LEU A 467 12.76 -0.37 -30.83
CA LEU A 467 13.43 0.77 -30.17
C LEU A 467 13.49 0.57 -28.66
N ASP A 468 12.42 0.03 -28.08
CA ASP A 468 12.29 -0.19 -26.65
C ASP A 468 13.05 -1.43 -26.18
N ALA A 469 13.60 -2.25 -27.08
CA ALA A 469 14.52 -3.34 -26.71
C ALA A 469 15.76 -2.84 -25.98
N ASP A 470 16.21 -1.60 -26.26
CA ASP A 470 17.30 -0.95 -25.53
C ASP A 470 16.92 -0.63 -24.06
N LEU A 471 15.62 -0.70 -23.72
CA LEU A 471 15.10 -0.50 -22.37
C LEU A 471 14.86 -1.82 -21.63
N ASN A 472 15.22 -2.97 -22.21
CA ASN A 472 15.05 -4.27 -21.54
C ASN A 472 15.58 -4.22 -20.09
N ASP A 473 14.84 -4.85 -19.18
CA ASP A 473 15.07 -4.89 -17.73
C ASP A 473 14.89 -3.57 -16.97
N VAL A 474 14.64 -2.44 -17.64
CA VAL A 474 14.19 -1.22 -16.97
C VAL A 474 12.80 -1.45 -16.37
N MET A 475 12.67 -1.19 -15.07
CA MET A 475 11.41 -1.18 -14.36
C MET A 475 10.85 0.23 -14.27
N PHE A 476 9.55 0.39 -14.51
CA PHE A 476 8.89 1.68 -14.46
C PHE A 476 7.44 1.57 -14.04
N ALA A 477 6.94 2.65 -13.46
CA ALA A 477 5.53 2.81 -13.13
C ALA A 477 4.83 3.62 -14.23
N ASP A 478 3.60 3.25 -14.58
CA ASP A 478 2.74 4.04 -15.46
C ASP A 478 1.27 3.77 -15.11
N ILE A 479 0.35 4.53 -15.69
CA ILE A 479 -1.08 4.35 -15.45
C ILE A 479 -1.56 3.00 -16.01
N PRO A 480 -2.55 2.33 -15.39
CA PRO A 480 -3.11 1.08 -15.89
C PRO A 480 -3.50 1.13 -17.37
N TRP A 481 -4.12 2.23 -17.81
CA TRP A 481 -4.50 2.43 -19.22
C TRP A 481 -3.31 2.42 -20.18
N GLN A 482 -2.11 2.75 -19.71
CA GLN A 482 -0.93 2.87 -20.56
C GLN A 482 -0.17 1.54 -20.69
N ILE A 483 -0.26 0.68 -19.68
CA ILE A 483 0.38 -0.64 -19.61
C ILE A 483 -0.63 -1.73 -19.20
N PRO A 484 -1.73 -1.92 -19.96
CA PRO A 484 -2.84 -2.78 -19.54
C PRO A 484 -2.43 -4.20 -19.25
N ASP A 485 -1.50 -4.77 -20.03
CA ASP A 485 -0.98 -6.13 -19.88
C ASP A 485 -0.13 -6.30 -18.62
N ALA A 486 0.63 -5.26 -18.23
CA ALA A 486 1.40 -5.27 -17.00
C ALA A 486 0.51 -5.00 -15.76
N ALA A 487 -0.50 -4.14 -15.92
CA ALA A 487 -1.28 -3.59 -14.81
C ALA A 487 -2.44 -4.48 -14.33
N VAL A 488 -3.20 -5.07 -15.26
CA VAL A 488 -4.44 -5.80 -14.96
C VAL A 488 -4.53 -7.12 -15.74
N GLY A 489 -3.36 -7.58 -16.16
CA GLY A 489 -3.06 -7.88 -17.55
C GLY A 489 -4.15 -8.24 -18.56
N GLY A 490 -4.49 -7.20 -19.29
CA GLY A 490 -5.24 -7.24 -20.52
C GLY A 490 -6.19 -6.05 -20.59
N VAL A 491 -6.43 -5.56 -21.80
CA VAL A 491 -7.36 -4.44 -22.01
C VAL A 491 -8.76 -4.72 -21.44
N GLU A 492 -9.26 -5.95 -21.56
CA GLU A 492 -10.60 -6.33 -21.09
C GLU A 492 -10.79 -6.24 -19.57
N ALA A 493 -9.70 -6.23 -18.80
CA ALA A 493 -9.71 -6.10 -17.35
C ALA A 493 -9.55 -4.65 -16.86
N LEU A 494 -9.41 -3.68 -17.78
CA LEU A 494 -9.21 -2.29 -17.40
C LEU A 494 -10.44 -1.69 -16.72
N PRO A 495 -10.24 -0.83 -15.71
CA PRO A 495 -11.32 0.04 -15.24
C PRO A 495 -11.75 0.97 -16.38
N PHE A 496 -13.07 1.20 -16.46
CA PHE A 496 -13.70 2.11 -17.42
C PHE A 496 -13.41 1.77 -18.89
N LEU A 497 -13.43 0.47 -19.23
CA LEU A 497 -13.13 -0.07 -20.56
C LEU A 497 -13.83 0.67 -21.73
N ALA A 498 -15.09 1.07 -21.57
CA ALA A 498 -15.82 1.82 -22.61
C ALA A 498 -15.14 3.17 -22.92
N SER A 499 -14.72 3.90 -21.88
CA SER A 499 -14.01 5.17 -22.02
C SER A 499 -12.59 4.98 -22.56
N TYR A 500 -11.90 3.91 -22.13
CA TYR A 500 -10.59 3.54 -22.67
C TYR A 500 -10.64 3.36 -24.19
N ARG A 501 -11.60 2.55 -24.68
CA ARG A 501 -11.73 2.25 -26.12
C ARG A 501 -12.00 3.49 -26.96
N GLU A 502 -12.79 4.43 -26.45
CA GLU A 502 -13.07 5.69 -27.15
C GLU A 502 -11.85 6.62 -27.19
N LEU A 503 -11.09 6.72 -26.08
CA LEU A 503 -10.02 7.72 -25.93
C LEU A 503 -8.65 7.28 -26.47
N ARG A 504 -8.42 5.96 -26.61
CA ARG A 504 -7.09 5.40 -26.91
C ARG A 504 -6.53 5.81 -28.27
N ASP A 505 -7.38 5.93 -29.28
CA ASP A 505 -6.94 6.12 -30.67
C ASP A 505 -6.64 7.60 -31.01
N GLU A 506 -7.12 8.55 -30.20
CA GLU A 506 -7.14 9.98 -30.54
C GLU A 506 -5.95 10.78 -30.01
N SER A 507 -5.07 10.20 -29.20
CA SER A 507 -4.14 10.97 -28.37
C SER A 507 -2.68 10.47 -28.36
N ASN A 508 -1.76 11.42 -28.14
CA ASN A 508 -0.39 11.09 -27.73
C ASN A 508 -0.38 10.69 -26.24
N SER A 509 0.70 10.07 -25.78
CA SER A 509 0.84 9.53 -24.41
C SER A 509 0.46 10.52 -23.31
N THR A 510 1.00 11.74 -23.35
CA THR A 510 0.71 12.76 -22.34
C THR A 510 -0.76 13.17 -22.34
N MET A 511 -1.35 13.41 -23.51
CA MET A 511 -2.77 13.75 -23.62
C MET A 511 -3.67 12.60 -23.18
N PHE A 512 -3.28 11.36 -23.48
CA PHE A 512 -4.01 10.16 -23.07
C PHE A 512 -4.04 10.03 -21.54
N ARG A 513 -2.91 10.27 -20.85
CA ARG A 513 -2.87 10.29 -19.38
C ARG A 513 -3.77 11.38 -18.79
N LEU A 514 -3.84 12.56 -19.42
CA LEU A 514 -4.74 13.64 -18.97
C LEU A 514 -6.22 13.33 -19.22
N MET A 515 -6.56 12.65 -20.32
CA MET A 515 -7.91 12.15 -20.54
C MET A 515 -8.30 11.09 -19.50
N ALA A 516 -7.38 10.18 -19.18
CA ALA A 516 -7.55 9.22 -18.07
C ALA A 516 -7.75 9.93 -16.73
N MET A 517 -7.00 11.01 -16.46
CA MET A 517 -7.21 11.86 -15.28
C MET A 517 -8.62 12.47 -15.26
N GLY A 518 -9.15 12.89 -16.40
CA GLY A 518 -10.53 13.39 -16.50
C GLY A 518 -11.58 12.33 -16.16
N VAL A 519 -11.38 11.10 -16.60
CA VAL A 519 -12.24 9.94 -16.27
C VAL A 519 -12.26 9.74 -14.75
N ASP A 520 -11.09 9.66 -14.14
CA ASP A 520 -10.95 9.46 -12.69
C ASP A 520 -11.47 10.65 -11.88
N ALA A 521 -11.26 11.88 -12.35
CA ALA A 521 -11.77 13.08 -11.70
C ALA A 521 -13.30 13.08 -11.60
N TYR A 522 -14.00 12.60 -12.65
CA TYR A 522 -15.44 12.44 -12.62
C TYR A 522 -15.87 11.41 -11.56
N GLU A 523 -15.19 10.26 -11.52
CA GLU A 523 -15.52 9.17 -10.58
C GLU A 523 -15.20 9.51 -9.12
N LEU A 524 -14.12 10.24 -8.88
CA LEU A 524 -13.78 10.81 -7.58
C LEU A 524 -14.83 11.85 -7.14
N ALA A 525 -15.29 12.71 -8.05
CA ALA A 525 -16.31 13.70 -7.73
C ALA A 525 -17.66 13.06 -7.37
N LEU A 526 -18.07 11.99 -8.07
CA LEU A 526 -19.27 11.22 -7.70
C LEU A 526 -19.16 10.57 -6.33
N ARG A 527 -17.94 10.17 -5.92
CA ARG A 527 -17.63 9.54 -4.63
C ARG A 527 -17.24 10.53 -3.54
N MET A 528 -17.34 11.84 -3.79
CA MET A 528 -16.94 12.87 -2.82
C MET A 528 -17.56 12.67 -1.42
N PRO A 529 -18.86 12.30 -1.26
CA PRO A 529 -19.41 12.00 0.06
C PRO A 529 -18.75 10.80 0.74
N GLN A 530 -18.35 9.78 -0.02
CA GLN A 530 -17.65 8.59 0.47
C GLN A 530 -16.24 8.95 0.93
N LEU A 531 -15.49 9.68 0.10
CA LEU A 531 -14.13 10.15 0.42
C LEU A 531 -14.08 11.01 1.69
N GLN A 532 -15.15 11.77 1.98
CA GLN A 532 -15.24 12.60 3.17
C GLN A 532 -15.57 11.83 4.46
N ALA A 533 -16.27 10.71 4.33
CA ALA A 533 -16.79 9.96 5.48
C ALA A 533 -15.97 8.71 5.81
N ILE A 534 -15.33 8.11 4.81
CA ILE A 534 -14.65 6.82 4.91
C ILE A 534 -13.21 6.97 4.43
N GLY A 535 -12.29 7.14 5.40
CA GLY A 535 -10.86 7.17 5.14
C GLY A 535 -10.38 5.84 4.56
N GLY A 536 -9.33 5.89 3.73
CA GLY A 536 -8.76 4.69 3.11
C GLY A 536 -9.58 4.08 1.97
N THR A 537 -10.69 4.71 1.55
CA THR A 537 -11.47 4.25 0.38
C THR A 537 -10.58 4.24 -0.86
N GLU A 538 -10.43 3.07 -1.48
CA GLU A 538 -9.70 2.90 -2.74
C GLU A 538 -10.64 2.92 -3.95
N LEU A 539 -10.19 3.56 -5.03
CA LEU A 539 -10.82 3.53 -6.35
C LEU A 539 -9.80 2.99 -7.37
N PHE A 540 -10.13 1.86 -7.99
CA PHE A 540 -9.38 1.35 -9.15
C PHE A 540 -9.67 2.22 -10.37
N GLY A 541 -8.79 3.20 -10.59
CA GLY A 541 -8.94 4.23 -11.61
C GLY A 541 -8.17 3.93 -12.89
N ALA A 542 -8.45 4.73 -13.91
CA ALA A 542 -7.69 4.77 -15.16
C ALA A 542 -6.22 5.18 -14.94
N THR A 543 -5.94 5.94 -13.88
CA THR A 543 -4.63 6.53 -13.54
C THR A 543 -3.91 5.85 -12.38
N GLY A 544 -4.40 4.71 -11.91
CA GLY A 544 -3.85 3.94 -10.80
C GLY A 544 -4.92 3.58 -9.76
N THR A 545 -4.50 2.98 -8.66
CA THR A 545 -5.37 2.86 -7.48
C THR A 545 -5.32 4.17 -6.71
N LEU A 546 -6.48 4.80 -6.54
CA LEU A 546 -6.62 6.14 -5.98
C LEU A 546 -7.19 6.05 -4.57
N SER A 547 -6.55 6.73 -3.61
CA SER A 547 -7.02 6.82 -2.23
C SER A 547 -6.78 8.21 -1.67
N ALA A 548 -7.68 8.70 -0.84
CA ALA A 548 -7.50 9.98 -0.16
C ALA A 548 -6.68 9.78 1.12
N GLU A 549 -5.64 10.60 1.29
CA GLU A 549 -4.97 10.79 2.57
C GLU A 549 -5.87 11.57 3.54
N ASP A 550 -5.51 11.57 4.83
CA ASP A 550 -6.22 12.29 5.89
C ASP A 550 -6.36 13.80 5.62
N ASP A 551 -5.47 14.37 4.80
CA ASP A 551 -5.48 15.78 4.42
C ASP A 551 -6.25 16.04 3.11
N GLY A 552 -6.82 15.01 2.48
CA GLY A 552 -7.58 15.10 1.22
C GLY A 552 -6.73 15.08 -0.05
N ARG A 553 -5.40 14.93 0.05
CA ARG A 553 -4.57 14.67 -1.14
C ARG A 553 -4.84 13.25 -1.63
N ILE A 554 -5.11 13.10 -2.92
CA ILE A 554 -5.35 11.82 -3.55
C ILE A 554 -4.00 11.21 -3.90
N GLN A 555 -3.63 10.15 -3.20
CA GLN A 555 -2.48 9.32 -3.55
C GLN A 555 -2.83 8.39 -4.70
N ARG A 556 -1.84 8.12 -5.55
CA ARG A 556 -1.95 7.15 -6.65
C ARG A 556 -0.93 6.04 -6.43
N ARG A 557 -1.39 4.81 -6.27
CA ARG A 557 -0.54 3.63 -6.37
C ARG A 557 -0.54 3.14 -7.81
N LEU A 558 0.61 3.18 -8.45
CA LEU A 558 0.78 2.80 -9.85
C LEU A 558 1.23 1.35 -10.00
N PRO A 559 0.71 0.62 -11.00
CA PRO A 559 1.28 -0.66 -11.39
C PRO A 559 2.68 -0.47 -11.97
N TRP A 560 3.51 -1.50 -11.78
CA TRP A 560 4.88 -1.56 -12.27
C TRP A 560 4.98 -2.50 -13.46
N ALA A 561 5.80 -2.12 -14.43
CA ALA A 561 6.17 -2.93 -15.57
C ALA A 561 7.69 -3.04 -15.70
N ARG A 562 8.14 -4.13 -16.30
CA ARG A 562 9.53 -4.31 -16.77
C ARG A 562 9.52 -4.53 -18.28
N PHE A 563 10.44 -3.92 -19.01
CA PHE A 563 10.58 -4.20 -20.43
C PHE A 563 11.17 -5.60 -20.65
N VAL A 564 10.49 -6.40 -21.47
CA VAL A 564 10.95 -7.71 -21.95
C VAL A 564 10.73 -7.73 -23.47
N ASP A 565 11.81 -7.92 -24.22
CA ASP A 565 11.82 -7.81 -25.69
C ASP A 565 11.20 -6.50 -26.21
N GLY A 566 11.46 -5.40 -25.51
CA GLY A 566 10.93 -4.07 -25.81
C GLY A 566 9.42 -3.91 -25.57
N VAL A 567 8.79 -4.82 -24.82
CA VAL A 567 7.38 -4.74 -24.44
C VAL A 567 7.26 -4.65 -22.92
N PRO A 568 6.49 -3.69 -22.36
CA PRO A 568 6.18 -3.68 -20.94
C PRO A 568 5.43 -4.94 -20.51
N GLN A 569 5.98 -5.69 -19.55
CA GLN A 569 5.41 -6.90 -18.96
C GLN A 569 5.24 -6.72 -17.45
N PRO A 570 4.33 -7.49 -16.80
CA PRO A 570 4.22 -7.49 -15.35
C PRO A 570 5.55 -7.78 -14.66
N VAL A 571 5.82 -7.10 -13.56
CA VAL A 571 6.95 -7.45 -12.68
C VAL A 571 6.52 -8.65 -11.85
N ILE A 572 7.04 -9.83 -12.16
CA ILE A 572 6.86 -11.02 -11.32
C ILE A 572 7.76 -10.80 -10.10
N ALA A 573 7.18 -10.41 -8.96
CA ALA A 573 7.91 -10.38 -7.70
C ALA A 573 8.45 -11.80 -7.43
N PRO A 574 9.70 -11.95 -6.96
CA PRO A 574 10.09 -13.18 -6.30
C PRO A 574 9.13 -13.33 -5.12
N LYS A 575 8.21 -14.28 -5.21
CA LYS A 575 7.23 -14.54 -4.16
C LYS A 575 7.99 -14.67 -2.84
N VAL A 576 7.53 -13.96 -1.81
CA VAL A 576 8.07 -14.01 -0.43
C VAL A 576 8.21 -15.46 0.08
N PHE A 577 7.41 -16.36 -0.47
CA PHE A 577 7.62 -17.80 -0.41
C PHE A 577 8.06 -18.27 -1.79
N GLY A 578 9.28 -18.78 -1.91
CA GLY A 578 9.81 -19.35 -3.14
C GLY A 578 8.92 -20.48 -3.66
N ASP A 579 7.89 -20.12 -4.40
CA ASP A 579 7.02 -21.03 -5.12
C ASP A 579 7.42 -20.89 -6.59
N ASP A 580 8.56 -21.52 -6.91
CA ASP A 580 9.06 -21.84 -8.24
C ASP A 580 8.06 -22.78 -8.94
N ARG A 581 6.86 -22.28 -9.20
CA ARG A 581 5.85 -22.89 -10.08
C ARG A 581 5.02 -21.82 -10.76
N ALA A 582 5.53 -21.37 -11.89
CA ALA A 582 4.81 -21.22 -13.16
C ALA A 582 5.87 -21.11 -14.29
N PRO A 583 5.54 -21.54 -15.52
CA PRO A 583 6.31 -22.47 -16.37
C PRO A 583 7.72 -22.06 -16.79
#